data_AF-A0A7V9V2F7-F1
#
_entry.id   AF-A0A7V9V2F7-F1
#
_cell.length_a   1.000
_cell.length_b   1.000
_cell.length_c   1.000
_cell.angle_alpha   90.00
_cell.angle_beta   90.00
_cell.angle_gamma   90.00
#
_symmetry.space_group_name_H-M   'P 1'
#
loop_
_entity.id
_entity.type
_entity.pdbx_description
1 polymer ?
#
loop_
_entity_poly.entity_id
_entity_poly.type
_entity_poly.pdbx_seq_one_letter_code
_entity_poly.pdbx_strand_id
1 'polypeptide(L)'
;MELATKLAILADAAKYDASCASSGTTKRTSRTSGGLGSTTGSGICHSYTPDGRCVSLLKILLTNYCIYDCLYCINRVSSDVRRARFTAEEVVQLTIDFYRRNYIEGLFLSSGIIRNPDYTMEQVIAVARSL
;
A
#
# COMPACT_ATOMS: atom_id res chain seq x y z
N MET A 1 4.54 -12.19 12.59
CA MET A 1 3.72 -10.97 12.70
C MET A 1 2.40 -11.27 12.05
N GLU A 2 1.29 -11.02 12.74
CA GLU A 2 -0.07 -11.24 12.23
C GLU A 2 -0.35 -10.43 10.95
N LEU A 3 -1.16 -10.98 10.05
CA LEU A 3 -1.50 -10.38 8.75
C LEU A 3 -2.08 -8.97 8.90
N ALA A 4 -3.00 -8.78 9.85
CA ALA A 4 -3.62 -7.49 10.14
C ALA A 4 -2.59 -6.43 10.59
N THR A 5 -1.57 -6.82 11.36
CA THR A 5 -0.52 -5.91 11.79
C THR A 5 0.38 -5.51 10.61
N LYS A 6 0.72 -6.45 9.72
CA LYS A 6 1.46 -6.15 8.48
C LYS A 6 0.67 -5.17 7.61
N LEU A 7 -0.64 -5.41 7.45
CA LEU A 7 -1.53 -4.52 6.71
C LEU A 7 -1.50 -3.10 7.26
N ALA A 8 -1.66 -2.92 8.58
CA ALA A 8 -1.65 -1.59 9.19
C ALA A 8 -0.34 -0.83 8.91
N ILE A 9 0.81 -1.51 9.03
CA ILE A 9 2.13 -0.91 8.79
C ILE A 9 2.32 -0.56 7.31
N LEU A 10 2.00 -1.49 6.41
CA LEU A 10 2.30 -1.37 4.99
C LEU A 10 1.30 -0.51 4.24
N ALA A 11 0.06 -0.42 4.72
CA ALA A 11 -0.92 0.55 4.26
C ALA A 11 -0.54 1.98 4.67
N ASP A 12 -0.09 2.19 5.92
CA ASP A 12 0.37 3.51 6.37
C ASP A 12 1.61 3.97 5.60
N ALA A 13 2.59 3.07 5.40
CA ALA A 13 3.78 3.35 4.62
C ALA A 13 3.47 3.67 3.15
N ALA A 14 2.40 3.10 2.58
CA ALA A 14 1.96 3.38 1.21
C ALA A 14 1.28 4.75 1.03
N LYS A 15 0.96 5.49 2.12
CA LYS A 15 0.32 6.82 2.01
C LYS A 15 1.19 7.85 1.30
N TYR A 16 2.51 7.63 1.28
CA TYR A 16 3.48 8.52 0.65
C TYR A 16 3.63 8.31 -0.87
N ASP A 17 3.07 7.23 -1.43
CA ASP A 17 3.02 7.06 -2.89
C ASP A 17 2.00 8.03 -3.48
N ALA A 18 2.41 8.92 -4.39
CA ALA A 18 1.58 9.99 -4.94
C ALA A 18 0.59 9.48 -6.02
N SER A 19 -0.34 8.59 -5.65
CA SER A 19 -1.21 7.89 -6.62
C SER A 19 -2.71 7.97 -6.33
N CYS A 20 -3.13 8.45 -5.15
CA CYS A 20 -4.55 8.52 -4.79
C CYS A 20 -5.12 9.92 -5.06
N ALA A 21 -6.28 9.98 -5.70
CA ALA A 21 -7.01 11.22 -5.91
C ALA A 21 -7.90 11.48 -4.68
N SER A 22 -7.58 12.52 -3.90
CA SER A 22 -8.42 12.96 -2.78
C SER A 22 -9.68 13.74 -3.24
N SER A 23 -9.86 13.87 -4.55
CA SER A 23 -10.77 14.82 -5.18
C SER A 23 -12.20 14.28 -5.23
N GLY A 24 -12.96 14.38 -4.15
CA GLY A 24 -14.42 14.10 -4.17
C GLY A 24 -15.01 13.42 -2.94
N THR A 25 -14.21 13.08 -1.93
CA THR A 25 -14.72 12.46 -0.69
C THR A 25 -15.04 13.51 0.38
N THR A 26 -15.89 13.15 1.35
CA THR A 26 -16.16 13.95 2.56
C THR A 26 -14.87 14.51 3.13
N LYS A 27 -14.83 15.80 3.51
CA LYS A 27 -13.65 16.41 4.12
C LYS A 27 -13.22 15.59 5.34
N ARG A 28 -12.16 14.81 5.19
CA ARG A 28 -11.59 14.08 6.30
C ARG A 28 -10.43 14.90 6.87
N THR A 29 -10.41 15.08 8.18
CA THR A 29 -9.41 15.91 8.86
C THR A 29 -8.46 15.03 9.64
N SER A 30 -7.16 15.30 9.54
CA SER A 30 -6.15 14.63 10.34
C SER A 30 -6.00 15.22 11.75
N ARG A 31 -6.86 16.19 12.11
CA ARG A 31 -6.83 16.89 13.41
C ARG A 31 -7.05 15.95 14.59
N THR A 32 -7.77 14.85 14.41
CA THR A 32 -7.99 13.82 15.44
C THR A 32 -6.92 12.73 15.46
N SER A 33 -6.19 12.52 14.36
CA SER A 33 -5.15 11.50 14.24
C SER A 33 -3.71 12.02 14.32
N GLY A 34 -3.52 13.35 14.39
CA GLY A 34 -2.21 13.99 14.57
C GLY A 34 -1.25 13.89 13.38
N GLY A 35 -1.70 13.40 12.22
CA GLY A 35 -0.85 13.12 11.05
C GLY A 35 -1.14 13.99 9.81
N LEU A 36 -0.47 13.68 8.70
CA LEU A 36 -0.86 14.13 7.35
C LEU A 36 -1.61 12.99 6.64
N GLY A 37 -2.73 13.30 5.99
CA GLY A 37 -3.55 12.33 5.26
C GLY A 37 -4.74 11.77 6.06
N SER A 38 -5.72 11.24 5.34
CA SER A 38 -6.91 10.61 5.92
C SER A 38 -7.35 9.37 5.15
N THR A 39 -6.41 8.46 5.03
CA THR A 39 -6.69 7.07 4.65
C THR A 39 -7.23 6.33 5.86
N THR A 40 -8.24 5.48 5.66
CA THR A 40 -8.57 4.46 6.66
C THR A 40 -7.35 3.54 6.79
N GLY A 41 -7.04 3.06 8.01
CA GLY A 41 -5.88 2.18 8.27
C GLY A 41 -5.89 0.84 7.53
N SER A 42 -6.90 0.58 6.69
CA SER A 42 -7.04 -0.58 5.81
C SER A 42 -6.30 -0.46 4.47
N GLY A 43 -5.77 0.72 4.13
CA GLY A 43 -5.05 0.92 2.87
C GLY A 43 -5.94 1.07 1.63
N ILE A 44 -7.24 1.27 1.78
CA ILE A 44 -8.13 1.53 0.65
C ILE A 44 -8.05 3.01 0.27
N CYS A 45 -7.83 3.30 -1.02
CA CYS A 45 -7.92 4.65 -1.56
C CYS A 45 -8.73 4.72 -2.85
N HIS A 46 -9.23 5.91 -3.17
CA HIS A 46 -10.03 6.13 -4.36
C HIS A 46 -9.17 6.70 -5.51
N SER A 47 -9.45 6.21 -6.71
CA SER A 47 -8.84 6.63 -7.96
C SER A 47 -9.91 6.80 -9.03
N TYR A 48 -9.63 7.59 -10.06
CA TYR A 48 -10.56 7.83 -11.14
C TYR A 48 -10.05 7.18 -12.42
N THR A 49 -10.90 6.40 -13.07
CA THR A 49 -10.62 5.83 -14.38
C THR A 49 -10.74 6.92 -15.47
N PRO A 50 -10.18 6.72 -16.67
CA PRO A 50 -10.24 7.72 -17.75
C PRO A 50 -11.67 8.15 -18.16
N ASP A 51 -12.66 7.28 -17.95
CA ASP A 51 -14.09 7.54 -18.16
C ASP A 51 -14.79 8.23 -16.97
N GLY A 52 -14.03 8.63 -15.94
CA GLY A 52 -14.53 9.41 -14.81
C GLY A 52 -15.17 8.60 -13.68
N ARG A 53 -15.15 7.26 -13.75
CA ARG A 53 -15.65 6.42 -12.64
C ARG A 53 -14.67 6.45 -11.48
N CYS A 54 -15.21 6.61 -10.28
CA CYS A 54 -14.46 6.45 -9.04
C CYS A 54 -14.36 4.97 -8.69
N VAL A 55 -13.14 4.46 -8.54
CA VAL A 55 -12.86 3.07 -8.14
C VAL A 55 -12.11 3.04 -6.82
N SER A 56 -12.33 2.00 -6.02
CA SER A 56 -11.67 1.74 -4.74
C SER A 56 -10.53 0.75 -4.94
N LEU A 57 -9.30 1.16 -4.65
CA LEU A 57 -8.11 0.32 -4.77
C LEU A 57 -7.57 -0.04 -3.38
N LEU A 58 -7.15 -1.29 -3.20
CA LEU A 58 -6.28 -1.67 -2.10
C LEU A 58 -4.87 -1.19 -2.43
N LYS A 59 -4.40 -0.17 -1.71
CA LYS A 59 -3.07 0.40 -1.88
C LYS A 59 -2.18 0.03 -0.70
N ILE A 60 -1.22 -0.84 -0.97
CA ILE A 60 -0.30 -1.37 0.04
C ILE A 60 1.10 -1.54 -0.53
N LEU A 61 2.09 -1.60 0.36
CA LEU A 61 3.43 -2.04 0.01
C LEU A 61 3.56 -3.56 0.20
N LEU A 62 4.26 -4.25 -0.71
CA LEU A 62 4.75 -5.60 -0.47
C LEU A 62 5.68 -5.63 0.75
N THR A 63 6.52 -4.59 0.87
CA THR A 63 7.33 -4.34 2.05
C THR A 63 7.71 -2.87 2.15
N ASN A 64 7.94 -2.39 3.37
CA ASN A 64 8.60 -1.12 3.59
C ASN A 64 10.10 -1.27 3.90
N TYR A 65 10.70 -2.47 3.85
CA TYR A 65 12.16 -2.61 3.86
C TYR A 65 12.74 -2.05 2.56
N CYS A 66 13.71 -1.15 2.65
CA CYS A 66 14.42 -0.60 1.50
C CYS A 66 15.91 -0.49 1.79
N ILE A 67 16.75 -0.96 0.87
CA ILE A 67 18.22 -0.82 0.95
C ILE A 67 18.71 0.60 0.62
N TYR A 68 17.88 1.41 -0.04
CA TYR A 68 18.27 2.75 -0.49
C TYR A 68 18.07 3.80 0.59
N ASP A 69 18.91 4.84 0.56
CA ASP A 69 18.86 5.95 1.51
C ASP A 69 18.36 7.27 0.89
N CYS A 70 17.22 7.23 0.20
CA CYS A 70 16.68 8.42 -0.46
C CYS A 70 16.28 9.49 0.58
N LEU A 71 16.81 10.70 0.46
CA LEU A 71 16.62 11.80 1.43
C LEU A 71 15.15 12.12 1.72
N TYR A 72 14.27 11.98 0.72
CA TYR A 72 12.85 12.31 0.80
C TYR A 72 11.96 11.14 1.23
N CYS A 73 12.50 9.92 1.37
CA CYS A 73 11.69 8.72 1.58
C CYS A 73 11.69 8.29 3.06
N ILE A 74 10.52 8.20 3.68
CA ILE A 74 10.39 7.68 5.06
C ILE A 74 10.79 6.21 5.18
N ASN A 75 10.70 5.46 4.07
CA ASN A 75 11.06 4.04 4.03
C ASN A 75 12.56 3.84 3.75
N ARG A 76 13.37 4.90 3.69
CA ARG A 76 14.82 4.81 3.49
C ARG A 76 15.49 3.98 4.59
N VAL A 77 16.63 3.37 4.28
CA VAL A 77 17.34 2.43 5.19
C VAL A 77 17.68 3.05 6.55
N SER A 78 18.02 4.35 6.57
CA SER A 78 18.41 5.08 7.79
C SER A 78 17.24 5.47 8.70
N SER A 79 15.98 5.27 8.28
CA SER A 79 14.82 5.64 9.10
C SER A 79 14.45 4.57 10.12
N ASP A 80 14.30 4.97 11.37
CA ASP A 80 13.78 4.13 12.46
C ASP A 80 12.24 4.11 12.41
N VAL A 81 11.71 3.23 11.58
CA VAL A 81 10.28 2.97 11.44
C VAL A 81 10.02 1.48 11.52
N ARG A 82 8.84 1.10 12.03
CA ARG A 82 8.45 -0.30 12.12
C ARG A 82 8.41 -0.93 10.73
N ARG A 83 9.13 -2.02 10.53
CA ARG A 83 9.22 -2.69 9.23
C ARG A 83 8.39 -3.97 9.16
N ALA A 84 7.79 -4.21 8.00
CA ALA A 84 7.02 -5.39 7.70
C ALA A 84 7.24 -5.82 6.24
N ARG A 85 6.92 -7.08 5.97
CA ARG A 85 6.97 -7.68 4.63
C ARG A 85 5.87 -8.72 4.51
N PHE A 86 5.13 -8.67 3.40
CA PHE A 86 4.23 -9.73 3.00
C PHE A 86 4.96 -10.81 2.19
N THR A 87 4.45 -12.03 2.25
CA THR A 87 4.67 -13.03 1.19
C THR A 87 3.73 -12.73 0.02
N ALA A 88 4.03 -13.27 -1.17
CA ALA A 88 3.13 -13.11 -2.32
C ALA A 88 1.73 -13.69 -2.03
N GLU A 89 1.68 -14.85 -1.39
CA GLU A 89 0.44 -15.52 -0.98
C GLU A 89 -0.40 -14.67 -0.03
N GLU A 90 0.22 -14.01 0.95
CA GLU A 90 -0.49 -13.08 1.86
C GLU A 90 -1.14 -11.92 1.10
N VAL A 91 -0.46 -11.35 0.10
CA VAL A 91 -1.02 -10.27 -0.73
C VAL A 91 -2.17 -10.77 -1.59
N VAL A 92 -2.02 -11.94 -2.23
CA VAL A 92 -3.06 -12.55 -3.07
C VAL A 92 -4.32 -12.81 -2.25
N GLN A 93 -4.16 -13.51 -1.11
CA GLN A 93 -5.27 -13.84 -0.23
C GLN A 93 -6.01 -12.59 0.24
N LEU A 94 -5.27 -11.58 0.69
CA LEU A 94 -5.85 -10.32 1.17
C LEU A 94 -6.58 -9.57 0.04
N THR A 95 -6.02 -9.57 -1.17
CA THR A 95 -6.64 -8.93 -2.33
C THR A 95 -7.95 -9.62 -2.72
N ILE A 96 -7.94 -10.96 -2.83
CA ILE A 96 -9.12 -11.75 -3.19
C ILE A 96 -10.22 -11.63 -2.13
N ASP A 97 -9.86 -11.62 -0.84
CA ASP A 97 -10.83 -11.47 0.24
C ASP A 97 -11.54 -10.12 0.21
N PHE A 98 -10.79 -9.03 -0.05
CA PHE A 98 -11.38 -7.69 -0.17
C PHE A 98 -12.21 -7.56 -1.44
N TYR A 99 -11.76 -8.15 -2.56
CA TYR A 99 -12.48 -8.14 -3.82
C TYR A 99 -13.82 -8.90 -3.71
N ARG A 100 -13.81 -10.13 -3.18
CA ARG A 100 -15.03 -10.95 -3.00
C ARG A 100 -16.07 -10.32 -2.08
N ARG A 101 -15.63 -9.46 -1.15
CA ARG A 101 -16.50 -8.70 -0.23
C ARG A 101 -16.98 -7.36 -0.82
N ASN A 102 -16.64 -7.07 -2.07
CA ASN A 102 -16.94 -5.80 -2.76
C ASN A 102 -16.36 -4.57 -2.04
N TYR A 103 -15.21 -4.70 -1.37
CA TYR A 103 -14.52 -3.56 -0.74
C TYR A 103 -13.57 -2.83 -1.69
N ILE A 104 -13.06 -3.53 -2.71
CA ILE A 104 -12.12 -3.00 -3.69
C ILE A 104 -12.46 -3.50 -5.08
N GLU A 105 -12.01 -2.75 -6.08
CA GLU A 105 -12.10 -3.07 -7.50
C GLU A 105 -10.73 -3.39 -8.10
N GLY A 106 -9.65 -3.24 -7.33
CA GLY A 106 -8.29 -3.56 -7.77
C GLY A 106 -7.24 -3.41 -6.68
N LEU A 107 -6.01 -3.82 -7.03
CA LEU A 107 -4.82 -3.74 -6.19
C LEU A 107 -3.83 -2.72 -6.80
N PHE A 108 -3.37 -1.79 -5.98
CA PHE A 108 -2.18 -0.98 -6.24
C PHE A 108 -1.05 -1.50 -5.34
N LEU A 109 -0.13 -2.25 -5.91
CA LEU A 109 1.00 -2.84 -5.19
C LEU A 109 2.30 -2.12 -5.53
N SER A 110 2.94 -1.57 -4.51
CA SER A 110 4.28 -0.98 -4.57
C SER A 110 5.22 -1.69 -3.59
N SER A 111 6.49 -1.31 -3.50
CA SER A 111 7.44 -1.97 -2.60
C SER A 111 8.66 -1.10 -2.32
N GLY A 112 9.25 -1.26 -1.13
CA GLY A 112 10.66 -0.98 -0.90
C GLY A 112 11.56 -2.05 -1.56
N ILE A 113 12.84 -1.75 -1.71
CA ILE A 113 13.82 -2.63 -2.38
C ILE A 113 14.53 -3.50 -1.34
N ILE A 114 14.28 -4.81 -1.36
CA ILE A 114 14.75 -5.74 -0.30
C ILE A 114 16.24 -6.06 -0.43
N ARG A 115 16.68 -6.39 -1.64
CA ARG A 115 18.06 -6.83 -1.95
C ARG A 115 18.62 -6.11 -3.17
N ASN A 116 17.85 -6.11 -4.24
CA ASN A 116 18.08 -5.36 -5.46
C ASN A 116 16.73 -5.22 -6.22
N PRO A 117 16.65 -4.39 -7.26
CA PRO A 117 15.43 -4.20 -8.04
C PRO A 117 14.89 -5.49 -8.65
N ASP A 118 15.75 -6.33 -9.25
CA ASP A 118 15.34 -7.55 -9.94
C ASP A 118 14.65 -8.55 -9.01
N TYR A 119 15.30 -8.89 -7.89
CA TYR A 119 14.73 -9.77 -6.87
C TYR A 119 13.42 -9.21 -6.33
N THR A 120 13.33 -7.89 -6.11
CA THR A 120 12.10 -7.28 -5.61
C THR A 120 10.98 -7.39 -6.63
N MET A 121 11.28 -7.14 -7.92
CA MET A 121 10.30 -7.25 -9.00
C MET A 121 9.85 -8.68 -9.24
N GLU A 122 10.71 -9.68 -9.07
CA GLU A 122 10.31 -11.10 -9.12
C GLU A 122 9.21 -11.41 -8.09
N GLN A 123 9.29 -10.84 -6.88
CA GLN A 123 8.25 -11.02 -5.85
C GLN A 123 6.94 -10.31 -6.22
N VAL A 124 7.01 -9.10 -6.78
CA VAL A 124 5.83 -8.36 -7.25
C VAL A 124 5.16 -9.10 -8.42
N ILE A 125 5.95 -9.64 -9.36
CA ILE A 125 5.47 -10.45 -10.48
C ILE A 125 4.82 -11.74 -9.98
N ALA A 126 5.37 -12.37 -8.95
CA ALA A 126 4.76 -13.57 -8.36
C ALA A 126 3.34 -13.30 -7.85
N VAL A 127 3.09 -12.15 -7.22
CA VAL A 127 1.72 -11.73 -6.84
C VAL A 127 0.83 -11.62 -8.07
N ALA A 128 1.28 -10.90 -9.10
CA ALA A 128 0.48 -10.67 -10.31
C ALA A 128 0.17 -11.97 -11.10
N ARG A 129 1.07 -12.96 -11.07
CA ARG A 129 0.84 -14.27 -11.70
C ARG A 129 -0.13 -15.17 -10.94
N SER A 130 -0.31 -14.92 -9.65
CA SER A 130 -1.16 -15.73 -8.76
C SER A 130 -2.52 -15.09 -8.48
N LEU A 131 -2.75 -13.86 -8.93
CA LEU A 131 -4.05 -13.17 -8.96
C LEU A 131 -4.83 -13.56 -10.22
#